data_AF-A0A735KQH9-F1
#
_entry.id   AF-A0A735KQH9-F1
#
_cell.length_a   1.000
_cell.length_b   1.000
_cell.length_c   1.000
_cell.angle_alpha   90.00
_cell.angle_beta   90.00
_cell.angle_gamma   90.00
#
_symmetry.space_group_name_H-M   'P 1'
#
loop_
_entity.id
_entity.type
_entity.pdbx_description
1 polymer ?
#
loop_
_entity_poly.entity_id
_entity_poly.type
_entity_poly.pdbx_seq_one_letter_code
_entity_poly.pdbx_strand_id
1 'polypeptide(L)'
;MVIGPFINAGAILFGGVIGALLSQRLPERIRVSMTSIFGLCSLGIGILLVMKCANLPVMVLATLVGALIGEFCLLEKGINGAVAKIQQLFMASGKKPTYESFIQSYVAIIVLFCASGTGIFGAMHEGMTGDPNILIAKSFLDFFTAIIFACSLGIAVSAICAPMLIIQLTLAACATLILPLTTSAMMGDFSAVGGLLLVATGLRVCGIKMFPVVNMLPALLLAMPISAAWAMFFA
;
A
#
# COMPACT_ATOMS: atom_id res chain seq x y z
N MET A 1 0.57 -4.62 -20.23
CA MET A 1 1.58 -3.54 -20.08
C MET A 1 1.41 -2.95 -18.69
N VAL A 2 2.49 -2.70 -17.96
CA VAL A 2 2.42 -2.13 -16.61
C VAL A 2 2.28 -0.60 -16.71
N ILE A 3 1.09 -0.08 -16.42
CA ILE A 3 0.73 1.34 -16.50
C ILE A 3 0.28 1.92 -15.16
N GLY A 4 -0.27 1.10 -14.26
CA GLY A 4 -0.81 1.54 -12.97
C GLY A 4 0.21 2.27 -12.08
N PRO A 5 1.47 1.83 -11.96
CA PRO A 5 2.48 2.57 -11.20
C PRO A 5 2.71 3.99 -11.73
N PHE A 6 2.68 4.17 -13.05
CA PHE A 6 2.85 5.49 -13.67
C PHE A 6 1.64 6.39 -13.45
N ILE A 7 0.42 5.85 -13.57
CA ILE A 7 -0.82 6.59 -13.28
C ILE A 7 -0.80 7.06 -11.82
N ASN A 8 -0.39 6.19 -10.90
CA ASN A 8 -0.39 6.52 -9.49
C ASN A 8 0.74 7.49 -9.10
N ALA A 9 1.94 7.32 -9.67
CA ALA A 9 3.00 8.30 -9.54
C ALA A 9 2.58 9.67 -10.08
N GLY A 10 1.86 9.70 -11.22
CA GLY A 10 1.25 10.90 -11.77
C GLY A 10 0.25 11.54 -10.82
N ALA A 11 -0.63 10.75 -10.20
CA ALA A 11 -1.56 11.23 -9.18
C ALA A 11 -0.86 11.91 -8.00
N ILE A 12 0.21 11.33 -7.46
CA ILE A 12 1.01 11.96 -6.39
C ILE A 12 1.69 13.24 -6.87
N LEU A 13 2.28 13.21 -8.08
CA LEU A 13 2.97 14.34 -8.67
C LEU A 13 2.02 15.54 -8.85
N PHE A 14 0.92 15.34 -9.57
CA PHE A 14 -0.06 16.40 -9.85
C PHE A 14 -0.84 16.81 -8.60
N GLY A 15 -1.22 15.85 -7.75
CA GLY A 15 -1.88 16.14 -6.47
C GLY A 15 -0.98 16.99 -5.57
N GLY A 16 0.31 16.69 -5.50
CA GLY A 16 1.29 17.49 -4.77
C GLY A 16 1.45 18.90 -5.33
N VAL A 17 1.49 19.06 -6.65
CA VAL A 17 1.55 20.39 -7.31
C VAL A 17 0.30 21.19 -6.99
N ILE A 18 -0.88 20.60 -7.18
CA ILE A 18 -2.18 21.25 -6.96
C ILE A 18 -2.34 21.64 -5.48
N GLY A 19 -2.01 20.75 -4.55
CA GLY A 19 -2.09 21.05 -3.12
C GLY A 19 -1.12 22.15 -2.68
N ALA A 20 0.10 22.16 -3.22
CA ALA A 20 1.05 23.24 -2.97
C ALA A 20 0.53 24.61 -3.45
N LEU A 21 -0.16 24.65 -4.59
CA LEU A 21 -0.79 25.87 -5.12
C LEU A 21 -2.04 26.29 -4.34
N LEU A 22 -2.85 25.33 -3.88
CA LEU A 22 -4.06 25.58 -3.10
C LEU A 22 -3.78 26.09 -1.69
N SER A 23 -2.59 25.80 -1.13
CA SER A 23 -2.22 26.13 0.25
C SER A 23 -3.28 25.63 1.26
N GLN A 24 -3.45 26.27 2.42
CA GLN A 24 -4.32 25.87 3.54
C GLN A 24 -5.84 25.94 3.25
N ARG A 25 -6.29 25.93 1.98
CA ARG A 25 -7.69 26.22 1.59
C ARG A 25 -8.62 25.01 1.59
N LEU A 26 -8.15 23.80 1.92
CA LEU A 26 -8.99 22.59 1.84
C LEU A 26 -9.80 22.40 3.14
N PRO A 27 -11.15 22.34 3.09
CA PRO A 27 -11.96 22.10 4.28
C PRO A 27 -11.76 20.69 4.85
N GLU A 28 -11.63 20.59 6.17
CA GLU A 28 -11.46 19.30 6.87
C GLU A 28 -12.59 18.31 6.59
N ARG A 29 -13.82 18.80 6.38
CA ARG A 29 -14.98 17.97 6.01
C ARG A 29 -14.75 17.18 4.72
N ILE A 30 -14.07 17.77 3.74
CA ILE A 30 -13.76 17.10 2.47
C ILE A 30 -12.71 16.00 2.71
N ARG A 31 -11.67 16.31 3.50
CA ARG A 31 -10.62 15.36 3.87
C ARG A 31 -11.19 14.10 4.52
N VAL A 32 -12.05 14.27 5.53
CA VAL A 32 -12.67 13.16 6.25
C VAL A 32 -13.62 12.37 5.35
N SER A 33 -14.53 13.05 4.63
CA SER A 33 -15.53 12.39 3.77
C SER A 33 -14.89 11.56 2.65
N MET A 34 -13.88 12.13 1.97
CA MET A 34 -13.17 11.43 0.90
C MET A 34 -12.43 10.20 1.45
N THR A 35 -11.74 10.32 2.57
CA THR A 35 -11.04 9.19 3.21
C THR A 35 -11.99 8.02 3.49
N SER A 36 -13.20 8.27 4.01
CA SER A 36 -14.19 7.21 4.24
C SER A 36 -14.69 6.57 2.93
N ILE A 37 -14.97 7.35 1.89
CA ILE A 37 -15.38 6.80 0.58
C ILE A 37 -14.29 5.93 -0.02
N PHE A 38 -13.03 6.32 0.15
CA PHE A 38 -11.86 5.57 -0.29
C PHE A 38 -11.68 4.25 0.45
N GLY A 39 -11.86 4.26 1.77
CA GLY A 39 -11.90 3.02 2.54
C GLY A 39 -13.02 2.09 2.07
N LEU A 40 -14.20 2.64 1.74
CA LEU A 40 -15.32 1.86 1.18
C LEU A 40 -15.01 1.25 -0.19
N CYS A 41 -14.38 2.01 -1.10
CA CYS A 41 -13.93 1.48 -2.38
C CYS A 41 -12.88 0.36 -2.21
N SER A 42 -11.92 0.54 -1.29
CA SER A 42 -10.92 -0.49 -0.96
C SER A 42 -11.57 -1.77 -0.43
N LEU A 43 -12.61 -1.65 0.41
CA LEU A 43 -13.40 -2.78 0.87
C LEU A 43 -14.05 -3.53 -0.28
N GLY A 44 -14.73 -2.80 -1.19
CA GLY A 44 -15.39 -3.39 -2.35
C GLY A 44 -14.43 -4.17 -3.26
N ILE A 45 -13.28 -3.57 -3.59
CA ILE A 45 -12.24 -4.23 -4.38
C ILE A 45 -11.71 -5.46 -3.64
N GLY A 46 -11.46 -5.33 -2.33
CA GLY A 46 -10.98 -6.43 -1.51
C GLY A 46 -11.93 -7.63 -1.49
N ILE A 47 -13.24 -7.39 -1.35
CA ILE A 47 -14.27 -8.44 -1.39
C ILE A 47 -14.27 -9.17 -2.75
N LEU A 48 -14.23 -8.42 -3.86
CA LEU A 48 -14.19 -9.01 -5.20
C LEU A 48 -12.97 -9.92 -5.40
N LEU A 49 -11.84 -9.59 -4.79
CA LEU A 49 -10.61 -10.38 -4.85
C LEU A 49 -10.64 -11.60 -3.93
N VAL A 50 -11.24 -11.48 -2.74
CA VAL A 50 -11.47 -12.64 -1.84
C VAL A 50 -12.30 -13.71 -2.53
N MET A 51 -13.28 -13.31 -3.35
CA MET A 51 -14.10 -14.25 -4.13
C MET A 51 -13.31 -15.04 -5.19
N LYS A 52 -12.08 -14.64 -5.52
CA LYS A 52 -11.18 -15.39 -6.44
C LYS A 52 -10.41 -16.52 -5.73
N CYS A 53 -10.63 -16.74 -4.44
CA CYS A 53 -9.96 -17.77 -3.65
C CYS A 53 -10.17 -19.16 -4.27
N ALA A 54 -9.08 -19.91 -4.46
CA ALA A 54 -9.15 -21.29 -4.91
C ALA A 54 -9.26 -22.25 -3.72
N ASN A 55 -8.48 -22.01 -2.67
CA ASN A 55 -8.41 -22.83 -1.48
C ASN A 55 -8.59 -21.94 -0.23
N LEU A 56 -9.79 -21.98 0.36
CA LEU A 56 -10.08 -21.24 1.59
C LEU A 56 -9.08 -21.51 2.74
N PRO A 57 -8.63 -22.77 2.98
CA PRO A 57 -7.64 -23.06 4.01
C PRO A 57 -6.30 -22.35 3.77
N VAL A 58 -5.86 -22.26 2.51
CA VAL A 58 -4.61 -21.58 2.13
C VAL A 58 -4.71 -20.09 2.44
N MET A 59 -5.80 -19.44 2.04
CA MET A 59 -6.02 -18.01 2.30
C MET A 59 -5.99 -17.72 3.80
N VAL A 60 -6.71 -18.51 4.61
CA VAL A 60 -6.76 -18.35 6.06
C VAL A 60 -5.39 -18.59 6.68
N LEU A 61 -4.72 -19.69 6.33
CA LEU A 61 -3.43 -20.06 6.90
C LEU A 61 -2.34 -19.04 6.54
N ALA A 62 -2.25 -18.63 5.26
CA ALA A 62 -1.29 -17.63 4.82
C ALA A 62 -1.50 -16.29 5.52
N THR A 63 -2.77 -15.87 5.70
CA THR A 63 -3.10 -14.62 6.40
C THR A 63 -2.73 -14.68 7.88
N LEU A 64 -3.10 -15.76 8.58
CA LEU A 64 -2.81 -15.93 10.01
C LEU A 64 -1.30 -16.05 10.26
N VAL A 65 -0.61 -16.93 9.54
CA VAL A 65 0.84 -17.12 9.69
C VAL A 65 1.59 -15.86 9.28
N GLY A 66 1.16 -15.21 8.19
CA GLY A 66 1.75 -13.94 7.73
C GLY A 66 1.62 -12.84 8.78
N ALA A 67 0.43 -12.67 9.36
CA ALA A 67 0.18 -11.73 10.45
C ALA A 67 1.02 -12.05 11.69
N LEU A 68 1.13 -13.33 12.08
CA LEU A 68 1.96 -13.75 13.20
C LEU A 68 3.45 -13.45 12.96
N ILE A 69 3.98 -13.76 11.78
CA ILE A 69 5.36 -13.42 11.41
C ILE A 69 5.53 -11.90 11.46
N GLY A 70 4.60 -11.13 10.91
CA GLY A 70 4.67 -9.68 10.95
C GLY A 70 4.65 -9.11 12.37
N GLU A 71 3.86 -9.71 13.26
CA GLU A 71 3.81 -9.34 14.68
C GLU A 71 5.12 -9.69 15.40
N PHE A 72 5.66 -10.89 15.19
CA PHE A 72 6.95 -11.29 15.79
C PHE A 72 8.12 -10.47 15.27
N CYS A 73 8.14 -10.14 13.98
CA CYS A 73 9.13 -9.24 13.37
C CYS A 73 8.86 -7.77 13.72
N LEU A 74 7.75 -7.47 14.41
CA LEU A 74 7.30 -6.12 14.73
C LEU A 74 7.29 -5.20 13.52
N LEU A 75 6.85 -5.66 12.34
CA LEU A 75 7.02 -4.94 11.07
C LEU A 75 6.44 -3.52 11.13
N GLU A 76 5.25 -3.33 11.71
CA GLU A 76 4.66 -2.01 11.88
C GLU A 76 5.51 -1.11 12.79
N LYS A 77 6.07 -1.66 13.88
CA LYS A 77 7.03 -0.91 14.72
C LYS A 77 8.36 -0.68 14.01
N GLY A 78 8.80 -1.62 13.18
CA GLY A 78 10.03 -1.54 12.39
C GLY A 78 9.94 -0.44 11.34
N ILE A 79 8.81 -0.33 10.64
CA ILE A 79 8.52 0.76 9.72
C ILE A 79 8.48 2.09 10.50
N ASN A 80 7.75 2.16 11.62
CA ASN A 80 7.71 3.36 12.45
C ASN A 80 9.10 3.74 13.02
N GLY A 81 9.92 2.74 13.36
CA GLY A 81 11.29 2.91 13.83
C GLY A 81 12.26 3.31 12.71
N ALA A 82 12.05 2.84 11.49
CA ALA A 82 12.80 3.27 10.32
C ALA A 82 12.48 4.73 9.99
N VAL A 83 11.21 5.11 10.04
CA VAL A 83 10.77 6.51 10.00
C VAL A 83 11.52 7.31 11.07
N ALA A 84 11.54 6.84 12.33
CA ALA A 84 12.24 7.52 13.43
C ALA A 84 13.78 7.59 13.28
N LYS A 85 14.43 6.55 12.74
CA LYS A 85 15.89 6.55 12.49
C LYS A 85 16.27 7.46 11.33
N ILE A 86 15.50 7.42 10.24
CA ILE A 86 15.65 8.35 9.12
C ILE A 86 15.45 9.78 9.63
N GLN A 87 14.40 10.01 10.45
CA GLN A 87 14.21 11.28 11.14
C GLN A 87 15.47 11.72 11.91
N GLN A 88 16.02 10.88 12.78
CA GLN A 88 17.21 11.21 13.57
C GLN A 88 18.46 11.51 12.71
N LEU A 89 18.69 10.77 11.63
CA LEU A 89 19.80 11.01 10.71
C LEU A 89 19.68 12.37 9.99
N PHE A 90 18.46 12.76 9.62
CA PHE A 90 18.20 14.09 9.02
C PHE A 90 18.13 15.22 10.06
N MET A 91 17.89 14.92 11.33
CA MET A 91 17.85 15.88 12.46
C MET A 91 19.24 16.22 13.03
N ALA A 92 20.28 15.40 12.78
CA ALA A 92 21.64 15.63 13.28
C ALA A 92 22.34 16.92 12.79
N SER A 93 21.67 17.78 12.01
CA SER A 93 22.20 19.00 11.41
C SER A 93 21.96 20.31 12.19
N GLY A 94 21.49 20.28 13.44
CA GLY A 94 21.37 21.51 14.27
C GLY A 94 20.41 22.57 13.70
N LYS A 95 19.37 22.15 12.98
CA LYS A 95 18.42 23.03 12.28
C LYS A 95 17.24 23.43 13.18
N LYS A 96 16.57 24.54 12.83
CA LYS A 96 15.43 25.12 13.58
C LYS A 96 14.30 24.08 13.82
N PRO A 97 13.56 24.17 14.95
CA PRO A 97 12.51 23.22 15.32
C PRO A 97 11.39 23.06 14.27
N THR A 98 11.11 24.10 13.48
CA THR A 98 10.13 24.04 12.37
C THR A 98 10.57 23.10 11.22
N TYR A 99 11.87 23.04 10.94
CA TYR A 99 12.41 22.16 9.90
C TYR A 99 12.37 20.69 10.33
N GLU A 100 12.56 20.42 11.62
CA GLU A 100 12.48 19.06 12.16
C GLU A 100 11.07 18.48 12.04
N SER A 101 10.05 19.24 12.42
CA SER A 101 8.64 18.86 12.28
C SER A 101 8.24 18.59 10.82
N PHE A 102 8.78 19.39 9.89
CA PHE A 102 8.61 19.17 8.45
C PHE A 102 9.18 17.82 8.00
N ILE A 103 10.45 17.53 8.35
CA ILE A 103 11.10 16.26 7.98
C ILE A 103 10.34 15.07 8.57
N GLN A 104 9.88 15.17 9.82
CA GLN A 104 9.11 14.10 10.47
C GLN A 104 7.83 13.76 9.71
N SER A 105 7.04 14.79 9.38
CA SER A 105 5.81 14.64 8.62
C SER A 105 6.09 14.10 7.22
N TYR A 106 7.14 14.59 6.56
CA TYR A 106 7.52 14.18 5.22
C TYR A 106 7.91 12.70 5.11
N VAL A 107 8.77 12.22 6.02
CA VAL A 107 9.19 10.80 6.05
C VAL A 107 8.01 9.88 6.33
N ALA A 108 7.11 10.25 7.25
CA ALA A 108 5.91 9.47 7.55
C ALA A 108 5.02 9.31 6.30
N ILE A 109 4.88 10.36 5.50
CA ILE A 109 4.05 10.35 4.28
C ILE A 109 4.72 9.56 3.15
N ILE A 110 6.05 9.63 2.99
CA ILE A 110 6.78 8.76 2.05
C ILE A 110 6.44 7.30 2.33
N VAL A 111 6.54 6.89 3.59
CA VAL A 111 6.24 5.53 4.01
C VAL A 111 4.77 5.19 3.79
N LEU A 112 3.85 6.11 4.07
CA LEU A 112 2.41 5.92 3.83
C LEU A 112 2.10 5.65 2.35
N PHE A 113 2.73 6.37 1.42
CA PHE A 113 2.53 6.16 -0.02
C PHE A 113 3.23 4.91 -0.53
N CYS A 114 4.48 4.68 -0.10
CA CYS A 114 5.36 3.65 -0.64
C CYS A 114 5.13 2.25 -0.04
N ALA A 115 4.89 2.16 1.27
CA ALA A 115 4.74 0.91 2.02
C ALA A 115 3.27 0.55 2.27
N SER A 116 2.37 1.01 1.40
CA SER A 116 0.95 0.69 1.47
C SER A 116 0.70 -0.74 0.99
N GLY A 117 -0.08 -1.52 1.77
CA GLY A 117 -0.46 -2.88 1.38
C GLY A 117 -1.20 -2.95 0.04
N THR A 118 -2.02 -1.94 -0.27
CA THR A 118 -2.71 -1.86 -1.56
C THR A 118 -1.77 -1.52 -2.72
N GLY A 119 -0.71 -0.74 -2.45
CA GLY A 119 0.34 -0.46 -3.42
C GLY A 119 1.21 -1.67 -3.72
N ILE A 120 1.62 -2.40 -2.68
CA ILE A 120 2.46 -3.61 -2.80
C ILE A 120 1.67 -4.70 -3.54
N PHE A 121 0.47 -5.03 -3.07
CA PHE A 121 -0.38 -6.02 -3.72
C PHE A 121 -0.77 -5.60 -5.14
N GLY A 122 -1.19 -4.34 -5.34
CA GLY A 122 -1.59 -3.84 -6.65
C GLY A 122 -0.48 -3.92 -7.69
N ALA A 123 0.76 -3.57 -7.32
CA ALA A 123 1.91 -3.67 -8.22
C ALA A 123 2.25 -5.11 -8.60
N MET A 124 2.24 -6.02 -7.63
CA MET A 124 2.43 -7.45 -7.91
C MET A 124 1.30 -8.00 -8.78
N HIS A 125 0.04 -7.70 -8.42
CA HIS A 125 -1.13 -8.15 -9.16
C HIS A 125 -1.09 -7.70 -10.62
N GLU A 126 -0.84 -6.41 -10.87
CA GLU A 126 -0.70 -5.89 -12.23
C GLU A 126 0.49 -6.51 -12.97
N GLY A 127 1.62 -6.74 -12.29
CA GLY A 127 2.76 -7.44 -12.89
C GLY A 127 2.40 -8.85 -13.36
N MET A 128 1.54 -9.55 -12.61
CA MET A 128 1.16 -10.94 -12.91
C MET A 128 0.00 -11.05 -13.90
N THR A 129 -1.00 -10.17 -13.81
CA THR A 129 -2.24 -10.26 -14.60
C THR A 129 -2.31 -9.25 -15.74
N GLY A 130 -1.49 -8.19 -15.68
CA GLY A 130 -1.61 -7.02 -16.55
C GLY A 130 -2.78 -6.11 -16.23
N ASP A 131 -3.53 -6.34 -15.14
CA ASP A 131 -4.70 -5.54 -14.75
C ASP A 131 -4.30 -4.35 -13.84
N PRO A 132 -4.42 -3.10 -14.31
CA PRO A 132 -4.03 -1.90 -13.56
C PRO A 132 -5.12 -1.39 -12.60
N ASN A 133 -6.32 -1.99 -12.57
CA ASN A 133 -7.49 -1.43 -11.89
C ASN A 133 -7.26 -1.10 -10.42
N ILE A 134 -6.47 -1.93 -9.71
CA ILE A 134 -6.17 -1.73 -8.29
C ILE A 134 -5.31 -0.49 -8.08
N LEU A 135 -4.26 -0.31 -8.91
CA LEU A 135 -3.38 0.86 -8.81
C LEU A 135 -4.06 2.12 -9.35
N ILE A 136 -4.95 2.01 -10.34
CA ILE A 136 -5.81 3.12 -10.78
C ILE A 136 -6.75 3.55 -9.64
N ALA A 137 -7.42 2.60 -8.97
CA ALA A 137 -8.24 2.90 -7.81
C ALA A 137 -7.42 3.59 -6.70
N LYS A 138 -6.22 3.08 -6.41
CA LYS A 138 -5.27 3.70 -5.47
C LYS A 138 -4.88 5.11 -5.89
N SER A 139 -4.74 5.38 -7.19
CA SER A 139 -4.35 6.69 -7.72
C SER A 139 -5.33 7.79 -7.34
N PHE A 140 -6.64 7.50 -7.31
CA PHE A 140 -7.62 8.47 -6.81
C PHE A 140 -7.36 8.78 -5.33
N LEU A 141 -7.10 7.77 -4.50
CA LEU A 141 -6.82 7.97 -3.08
C LEU A 141 -5.57 8.82 -2.89
N ASP A 142 -4.52 8.44 -3.60
CA ASP A 142 -3.21 9.05 -3.48
C ASP A 142 -3.20 10.48 -4.00
N PHE A 143 -3.96 10.78 -5.06
CA PHE A 143 -4.12 12.14 -5.60
C PHE A 143 -4.66 13.11 -4.54
N PHE A 144 -5.81 12.78 -3.93
CA PHE A 144 -6.41 13.65 -2.91
C PHE A 144 -5.56 13.71 -1.64
N THR A 145 -4.96 12.58 -1.25
CA THR A 145 -4.04 12.53 -0.11
C THR A 145 -2.81 13.41 -0.35
N ALA A 146 -2.27 13.41 -1.57
CA ALA A 146 -1.15 14.26 -1.95
C ALA A 146 -1.53 15.75 -1.94
N ILE A 147 -2.73 16.12 -2.42
CA ILE A 147 -3.25 17.49 -2.29
C ILE A 147 -3.28 17.91 -0.83
N ILE A 148 -3.90 17.10 0.02
CA ILE A 148 -4.09 17.36 1.45
C ILE A 148 -2.75 17.62 2.14
N PHE A 149 -1.76 16.77 1.92
CA PHE A 149 -0.46 16.91 2.56
C PHE A 149 0.39 18.02 1.95
N ALA A 150 0.24 18.30 0.64
CA ALA A 150 0.96 19.37 -0.02
C ALA A 150 0.45 20.77 0.38
N CYS A 151 -0.79 20.89 0.86
CA CYS A 151 -1.27 22.11 1.50
C CYS A 151 -0.40 22.53 2.71
N SER A 152 0.21 21.56 3.40
CA SER A 152 1.04 21.78 4.60
C SER A 152 2.55 21.66 4.33
N LEU A 153 2.96 20.72 3.49
CA LEU A 153 4.36 20.40 3.21
C LEU A 153 4.84 20.92 1.84
N GLY A 154 3.96 21.62 1.12
CA GLY A 154 4.27 22.20 -0.17
C GLY A 154 4.64 21.17 -1.24
N ILE A 155 5.44 21.62 -2.19
CA ILE A 155 5.81 20.86 -3.39
C ILE A 155 6.64 19.60 -3.10
N ALA A 156 7.22 19.48 -1.90
CA ALA A 156 8.04 18.32 -1.52
C ALA A 156 7.26 17.00 -1.64
N VAL A 157 5.93 17.03 -1.42
CA VAL A 157 5.05 15.85 -1.56
C VAL A 157 5.09 15.27 -2.97
N SER A 158 5.21 16.11 -4.00
CA SER A 158 5.33 15.64 -5.38
C SER A 158 6.55 14.75 -5.61
N ALA A 159 7.65 14.98 -4.89
CA ALA A 159 8.86 14.17 -5.04
C ALA A 159 8.70 12.72 -4.53
N ILE A 160 7.62 12.42 -3.79
CA ILE A 160 7.30 11.06 -3.33
C ILE A 160 6.91 10.14 -4.49
N CYS A 161 6.50 10.70 -5.64
CA CYS A 161 6.18 9.91 -6.82
C CYS A 161 7.37 9.05 -7.28
N ALA A 162 8.61 9.53 -7.10
CA ALA A 162 9.82 8.83 -7.53
C ALA A 162 10.10 7.54 -6.72
N PRO A 163 10.28 7.57 -5.38
CA PRO A 163 10.50 6.34 -4.61
C PRO A 163 9.32 5.37 -4.72
N MET A 164 8.09 5.90 -4.77
CA MET A 164 6.88 5.10 -4.92
C MET A 164 6.84 4.37 -6.27
N LEU A 165 7.15 5.06 -7.36
CA LEU A 165 7.22 4.48 -8.70
C LEU A 165 8.30 3.39 -8.79
N ILE A 166 9.48 3.65 -8.21
CA ILE A 166 10.59 2.68 -8.18
C ILE A 166 10.15 1.39 -7.48
N ILE A 167 9.53 1.50 -6.31
CA ILE A 167 9.07 0.34 -5.54
C ILE A 167 8.02 -0.45 -6.33
N GLN A 168 7.01 0.23 -6.88
CA GLN A 168 5.93 -0.46 -7.59
C GLN A 168 6.40 -1.09 -8.91
N LEU A 169 7.28 -0.43 -9.67
CA LEU A 169 7.85 -1.03 -10.88
C LEU A 169 8.75 -2.22 -10.56
N THR A 170 9.53 -2.14 -9.48
CA THR A 170 10.36 -3.26 -9.02
C THR A 170 9.48 -4.45 -8.64
N LEU A 171 8.41 -4.23 -7.87
CA LEU A 171 7.47 -5.28 -7.49
C LEU A 171 6.74 -5.88 -8.70
N ALA A 172 6.30 -5.05 -9.65
CA ALA A 172 5.66 -5.52 -10.88
C ALA A 172 6.63 -6.36 -11.73
N ALA A 173 7.89 -5.97 -11.83
CA ALA A 173 8.93 -6.74 -12.52
C ALA A 173 9.28 -8.05 -11.79
N CYS A 174 9.32 -8.05 -10.46
CA CYS A 174 9.48 -9.30 -9.71
C CYS A 174 8.28 -10.24 -9.92
N ALA A 175 7.06 -9.70 -10.02
CA ALA A 175 5.86 -10.46 -10.29
C ALA A 175 5.91 -11.18 -11.65
N THR A 176 6.41 -10.54 -12.70
CA THR A 176 6.56 -11.19 -14.02
C THR A 176 7.59 -12.32 -14.01
N LEU A 177 8.65 -12.20 -13.18
CA LEU A 177 9.64 -13.26 -13.01
C LEU A 177 9.09 -14.48 -12.24
N ILE A 178 8.20 -14.24 -11.29
CA ILE A 178 7.58 -15.31 -10.48
C ILE A 178 6.46 -16.01 -11.27
N LEU A 179 5.77 -15.29 -12.17
CA LEU A 179 4.59 -15.78 -12.91
C LEU A 179 4.74 -17.18 -13.55
N PRO A 180 5.87 -17.55 -14.21
CA PRO A 180 6.04 -18.89 -14.80
C PRO A 180 6.03 -20.04 -13.79
N LEU A 181 6.28 -19.74 -12.51
CA LEU A 181 6.29 -20.70 -11.41
C LEU A 181 4.91 -20.82 -10.74
N THR A 182 3.90 -20.11 -11.22
CA THR A 182 2.58 -20.01 -10.58
C THR A 182 1.50 -20.75 -11.35
N THR A 183 0.58 -21.38 -10.61
CA THR A 183 -0.63 -21.99 -11.16
C THR A 183 -1.83 -21.04 -11.03
N SER A 184 -2.92 -21.33 -11.72
CA SER A 184 -4.18 -20.58 -11.59
C SER A 184 -4.72 -20.58 -10.15
N ALA A 185 -4.57 -21.70 -9.43
CA ALA A 185 -4.95 -21.80 -8.02
C ALA A 185 -4.09 -20.89 -7.12
N MET A 186 -2.76 -20.89 -7.31
CA MET A 186 -1.85 -20.01 -6.59
C MET A 186 -2.18 -18.53 -6.82
N MET A 187 -2.54 -18.17 -8.05
CA MET A 187 -2.98 -16.81 -8.42
C MET A 187 -4.30 -16.42 -7.73
N GLY A 188 -5.26 -17.35 -7.66
CA GLY A 188 -6.52 -17.15 -6.94
C GLY A 188 -6.30 -16.93 -5.45
N ASP A 189 -5.48 -17.79 -4.83
CA ASP A 189 -5.15 -17.71 -3.40
C ASP A 189 -4.36 -16.45 -3.05
N PHE A 190 -3.36 -16.07 -3.87
CA PHE A 190 -2.64 -14.81 -3.73
C PHE A 190 -3.57 -13.59 -3.84
N SER A 191 -4.47 -13.62 -4.82
CA SER A 191 -5.47 -12.55 -5.01
C SER A 191 -6.40 -12.44 -3.81
N ALA A 192 -6.83 -13.57 -3.24
CA ALA A 192 -7.71 -13.59 -2.08
C ALA A 192 -7.04 -13.07 -0.80
N VAL A 193 -5.78 -13.44 -0.57
CA VAL A 193 -4.98 -12.88 0.55
C VAL A 193 -4.81 -11.37 0.37
N GLY A 194 -4.45 -10.91 -0.84
CA GLY A 194 -4.42 -9.48 -1.15
C GLY A 194 -5.76 -8.79 -0.94
N GLY A 195 -6.87 -9.45 -1.31
CA GLY A 195 -8.22 -9.00 -1.04
C GLY A 195 -8.50 -8.79 0.44
N LEU A 196 -8.09 -9.71 1.31
CA LEU A 196 -8.19 -9.55 2.77
C LEU A 196 -7.37 -8.37 3.28
N LEU A 197 -6.17 -8.15 2.74
CA LEU A 197 -5.37 -6.96 3.07
C LEU A 197 -6.07 -5.67 2.65
N LEU A 198 -6.73 -5.65 1.49
CA LEU A 198 -7.52 -4.52 1.00
C LEU A 198 -8.76 -4.25 1.87
N VAL A 199 -9.43 -5.32 2.35
CA VAL A 199 -10.53 -5.22 3.31
C VAL A 199 -10.02 -4.65 4.64
N ALA A 200 -8.94 -5.20 5.19
CA ALA A 200 -8.34 -4.70 6.43
C ALA A 200 -7.91 -3.23 6.31
N THR A 201 -7.33 -2.85 5.15
CA THR A 201 -6.97 -1.45 4.85
C THR A 201 -8.19 -0.56 4.78
N GLY A 202 -9.25 -0.99 4.08
CA GLY A 202 -10.47 -0.20 3.97
C GLY A 202 -11.17 0.02 5.32
N LEU A 203 -11.24 -1.00 6.18
CA LEU A 203 -11.76 -0.87 7.55
C LEU A 203 -10.92 0.10 8.40
N ARG A 204 -9.59 0.07 8.25
CA ARG A 204 -8.67 1.00 8.92
C ARG A 204 -8.87 2.43 8.43
N VAL A 205 -8.95 2.62 7.12
CA VAL A 205 -9.10 3.93 6.48
C VAL A 205 -10.47 4.56 6.79
N CYS A 206 -11.54 3.77 6.85
CA CYS A 206 -12.86 4.22 7.29
C CYS A 206 -12.94 4.54 8.80
N GLY A 207 -11.90 4.24 9.59
CA GLY A 207 -11.91 4.40 11.04
C GLY A 207 -12.83 3.41 11.77
N ILE A 208 -13.25 2.32 11.13
CA ILE A 208 -14.13 1.30 11.71
C ILE A 208 -13.33 0.35 12.60
N LYS A 209 -12.20 -0.16 12.09
CA LYS A 209 -11.30 -1.04 12.85
C LYS A 209 -9.86 -0.87 12.39
N MET A 210 -8.98 -0.62 13.35
CA MET A 210 -7.54 -0.51 13.11
C MET A 210 -6.91 -1.90 13.01
N PHE A 211 -6.68 -2.37 11.79
CA PHE A 211 -5.89 -3.57 11.54
C PHE A 211 -4.40 -3.23 11.33
N PRO A 212 -3.46 -4.04 11.84
CA PRO A 212 -2.03 -3.86 11.58
C PRO A 212 -1.68 -4.37 10.17
N VAL A 213 -2.17 -3.69 9.14
CA VAL A 213 -2.05 -4.10 7.72
C VAL A 213 -0.60 -4.39 7.32
N VAL A 214 0.36 -3.62 7.84
CA VAL A 214 1.79 -3.84 7.61
C VAL A 214 2.23 -5.22 8.11
N ASN A 215 1.76 -5.64 9.29
CA ASN A 215 2.07 -6.95 9.84
C ASN A 215 1.43 -8.08 9.02
N MET A 216 0.39 -7.78 8.22
CA MET A 216 -0.22 -8.76 7.32
C MET A 216 0.54 -8.93 6.00
N LEU A 217 1.48 -8.06 5.65
CA LEU A 217 2.23 -8.13 4.38
C LEU A 217 2.95 -9.46 4.12
N PRO A 218 3.56 -10.14 5.12
CA PRO A 218 4.18 -11.45 4.89
C PRO A 218 3.20 -12.50 4.38
N ALA A 219 1.90 -12.34 4.60
CA ALA A 219 0.88 -13.24 4.05
C ALA A 219 0.91 -13.30 2.52
N LEU A 220 1.21 -12.18 1.84
CA LEU A 220 1.34 -12.13 0.38
C LEU A 220 2.50 -13.01 -0.12
N LEU A 221 3.61 -13.04 0.62
CA LEU A 221 4.77 -13.88 0.29
C LEU A 221 4.48 -15.36 0.54
N LEU A 222 3.68 -15.67 1.56
CA LEU A 222 3.34 -17.04 1.95
C LEU A 222 2.21 -17.66 1.13
N ALA A 223 1.33 -16.86 0.52
CA ALA A 223 0.15 -17.34 -0.17
C ALA A 223 0.49 -18.37 -1.26
N MET A 224 1.46 -18.07 -2.12
CA MET A 224 1.83 -18.96 -3.23
C MET A 224 2.55 -20.25 -2.77
N PRO A 225 3.57 -20.21 -1.89
CA PRO A 225 4.20 -21.44 -1.37
C PRO A 225 3.22 -22.35 -0.63
N ILE A 226 2.33 -21.79 0.19
CA ILE A 226 1.32 -22.56 0.93
C ILE A 226 0.31 -23.17 -0.05
N SER A 227 -0.13 -22.42 -1.07
CA SER A 227 -1.02 -22.94 -2.12
C SER A 227 -0.39 -24.12 -2.87
N ALA A 228 0.89 -23.99 -3.25
CA ALA A 228 1.63 -25.08 -3.90
C ALA A 228 1.77 -26.31 -3.00
N ALA A 229 2.11 -26.13 -1.72
CA ALA A 229 2.17 -27.22 -0.75
C ALA A 229 0.80 -27.88 -0.57
N TRP A 230 -0.27 -27.09 -0.46
CA TRP A 230 -1.63 -27.59 -0.32
C TRP A 230 -2.04 -28.47 -1.50
N ALA A 231 -1.75 -28.05 -2.73
CA ALA A 231 -2.03 -28.83 -3.92
C ALA A 231 -1.25 -30.16 -3.95
N MET A 232 -0.02 -30.23 -3.40
CA MET A 232 0.73 -31.50 -3.36
C MET A 232 0.18 -32.52 -2.36
N PHE A 233 -0.44 -32.06 -1.26
CA PHE A 233 -0.93 -32.95 -0.20
C PHE A 233 -2.42 -33.29 -0.31
N PHE A 234 -3.22 -32.40 -0.92
CA PHE A 234 -4.68 -32.49 -0.89
C PHE A 234 -5.37 -32.42 -2.26
N ALA A 235 -4.64 -32.17 -3.36
CA ALA A 235 -5.19 -32.21 -4.72
C ALA A 235 -4.66 -33.42 -5.50
#